data_AF-A0A8S4PIP7-F1
#
_entry.id   AF-A0A8S4PIP7-F1
#
_cell.length_a   1.000
_cell.length_b   1.000
_cell.length_c   1.000
_cell.angle_alpha   90.00
_cell.angle_beta   90.00
_cell.angle_gamma   90.00
#
_symmetry.space_group_name_H-M   'P 1'
#
loop_
_entity.id
_entity.type
_entity.pdbx_description
1 polymer ?
#
loop_
_entity_poly.entity_id
_entity_poly.type
_entity_poly.pdbx_seq_one_letter_code
_entity_poly.pdbx_strand_id
1 'polypeptide(L)'
;VFHWADYLVLVLVIVFSLGIGVYYAFTSGNSLESYLLGNRKLRLIPTALSLMVSLTASGTLLGLTAEMNYGGSMFWLGCVGTVLGIIFAERFFVTVLYPLKLVSAYEYLELRFKSKMARQTAMITMSITMVTVNGLTLYGPSLVLKIATGLPIWASILILSALATIYTTVVSGIKAVVWADTFQFLIIFIGLIVAIVMGCMEVGGITKVWALCRYWGRIQSPDFDPDPRTRHTFWGLTLGLMGQSLAMYGPLQTSVQRYSSLPTINRARFCRITYLMYLGEFQVSRGFFWQQSYPQH
;
A
#
# COMPACT_ATOMS: atom_id res chain seq x y z
N VAL A 1 -3.83 -26.70 -7.85
CA VAL A 1 -5.05 -26.90 -7.05
C VAL A 1 -4.65 -26.78 -5.58
N PHE A 2 -5.40 -26.03 -4.76
CA PHE A 2 -5.06 -25.83 -3.35
C PHE A 2 -5.15 -27.16 -2.58
N HIS A 3 -4.12 -27.50 -1.83
CA HIS A 3 -4.15 -28.61 -0.87
C HIS A 3 -4.88 -28.18 0.41
N TRP A 4 -5.36 -29.16 1.20
CA TRP A 4 -6.03 -28.90 2.47
C TRP A 4 -5.14 -28.07 3.44
N ALA A 5 -3.82 -28.23 3.35
CA ALA A 5 -2.85 -27.44 4.11
C ALA A 5 -2.91 -25.95 3.76
N ASP A 6 -3.13 -25.60 2.49
CA ASP A 6 -3.21 -24.21 2.04
C ASP A 6 -4.48 -23.52 2.59
N TYR A 7 -5.60 -24.25 2.62
CA TYR A 7 -6.84 -23.78 3.25
C TYR A 7 -6.68 -23.59 4.76
N LEU A 8 -5.98 -24.51 5.44
CA LEU A 8 -5.72 -24.40 6.87
C LEU A 8 -4.85 -23.18 7.19
N VAL A 9 -3.79 -22.93 6.42
CA VAL A 9 -2.95 -21.74 6.57
C VAL A 9 -3.77 -20.46 6.34
N LEU A 10 -4.61 -20.44 5.31
CA LEU A 10 -5.47 -19.29 5.01
C LEU A 10 -6.44 -18.98 6.15
N VAL A 11 -7.11 -20.00 6.69
CA VAL A 11 -8.01 -19.85 7.84
C VAL A 11 -7.25 -19.37 9.08
N LEU A 12 -6.08 -19.96 9.37
CA LEU A 12 -5.25 -19.52 10.50
C LEU A 12 -4.85 -18.05 10.37
N VAL A 13 -4.39 -17.61 9.19
CA VAL A 13 -4.01 -16.22 8.96
C VAL A 13 -5.19 -15.27 9.21
N ILE A 14 -6.39 -15.61 8.71
CA ILE A 14 -7.59 -14.81 8.95
C ILE A 14 -7.91 -14.75 10.44
N VAL A 15 -7.95 -15.90 11.13
CA VAL A 15 -8.28 -15.99 12.55
C VAL A 15 -7.27 -15.24 13.42
N PHE A 16 -5.97 -15.36 13.15
CA PHE A 16 -4.94 -14.62 13.87
C PHE A 16 -5.05 -13.11 13.63
N SER A 17 -5.28 -12.67 12.39
CA SER A 17 -5.47 -11.24 12.09
C SER A 17 -6.70 -10.68 12.83
N LEU A 18 -7.78 -11.46 12.87
CA LEU A 18 -9.04 -11.10 13.52
C LEU A 18 -8.88 -11.06 15.04
N GLY A 19 -8.16 -12.03 15.61
CA GLY A 19 -7.85 -12.06 17.05
C GLY A 19 -7.05 -10.84 17.51
N ILE A 20 -6.03 -10.43 16.75
CA ILE A 20 -5.24 -9.23 17.06
C ILE A 20 -6.12 -7.98 16.98
N GLY A 21 -6.90 -7.86 15.91
CA GLY A 21 -7.81 -6.74 15.71
C GLY A 21 -8.84 -6.61 16.83
N VAL A 22 -9.50 -7.72 17.19
CA VAL A 22 -10.50 -7.79 18.26
C VAL A 22 -9.88 -7.45 19.62
N TYR A 23 -8.74 -8.04 19.96
CA TYR A 23 -8.04 -7.76 21.22
C TYR A 23 -7.74 -6.27 21.39
N TYR A 24 -7.20 -5.63 20.36
CA TYR A 24 -6.89 -4.21 20.41
C TYR A 24 -8.13 -3.31 20.29
N ALA A 25 -9.21 -3.76 19.64
CA ALA A 25 -10.47 -3.05 19.61
C ALA A 25 -11.09 -2.96 21.01
N PHE A 26 -11.15 -4.09 21.74
CA PHE A 26 -11.68 -4.11 23.12
C PHE A 26 -10.76 -3.44 24.15
N THR A 27 -9.45 -3.36 23.88
CA THR A 27 -8.49 -2.67 24.75
C THR A 27 -8.41 -1.16 24.47
N SER A 28 -9.11 -0.67 23.44
CA SER A 28 -9.14 0.76 23.10
C SER A 28 -10.20 1.47 23.94
N GLY A 29 -9.84 2.57 24.60
CA GLY A 29 -10.77 3.30 25.47
C GLY A 29 -11.95 3.92 24.70
N ASN A 30 -13.07 4.14 25.40
CA ASN A 30 -14.37 4.57 24.86
C ASN A 30 -14.43 6.01 24.31
N SER A 31 -13.33 6.77 24.28
CA SER A 31 -13.33 8.14 23.78
C SER A 31 -13.11 8.21 22.27
N LEU A 32 -13.75 9.19 21.61
CA LEU A 32 -13.60 9.40 20.16
C LEU A 32 -12.13 9.63 19.75
N GLU A 33 -11.35 10.34 20.57
CA GLU A 33 -9.92 10.56 20.32
C GLU A 33 -9.10 9.27 20.49
N SER A 34 -9.44 8.42 21.45
CA SER A 34 -8.82 7.09 21.61
C SER A 34 -9.13 6.21 20.39
N TYR A 35 -10.36 6.27 19.90
CA TYR A 35 -10.82 5.50 18.76
C TYR A 35 -10.21 5.97 17.42
N LEU A 36 -10.23 7.29 17.14
CA LEU A 36 -9.76 7.84 15.87
C LEU A 36 -8.25 8.08 15.81
N LEU A 37 -7.61 8.44 16.93
CA LEU A 37 -6.21 8.88 17.01
C LEU A 37 -5.34 8.05 17.96
N GLY A 38 -5.88 7.06 18.66
CA GLY A 38 -5.11 6.21 19.57
C GLY A 38 -4.48 7.00 20.72
N ASN A 39 -5.15 8.07 21.18
CA ASN A 39 -4.63 9.05 22.15
C ASN A 39 -3.29 9.68 21.75
N ARG A 40 -2.95 9.67 20.46
CA ARG A 40 -1.67 10.18 19.91
C ARG A 40 -0.42 9.54 20.53
N LYS A 41 -0.57 8.34 21.08
CA LYS A 41 0.49 7.58 21.77
C LYS A 41 0.92 6.35 20.98
N LEU A 42 0.66 6.33 19.67
CA LEU A 42 1.06 5.19 18.83
C LEU A 42 2.59 5.08 18.73
N ARG A 43 3.06 3.84 18.59
CA ARG A 43 4.47 3.53 18.41
C ARG A 43 4.85 3.78 16.94
N LEU A 44 6.04 4.37 16.74
CA LEU A 44 6.54 4.76 15.43
C LEU A 44 6.57 3.61 14.42
N ILE A 45 7.14 2.46 14.81
CA ILE A 45 7.34 1.33 13.89
C ILE A 45 6.00 0.73 13.43
N PRO A 46 5.06 0.33 14.31
CA PRO A 46 3.75 -0.14 13.88
C PRO A 46 2.99 0.87 13.01
N THR A 47 3.05 2.16 13.35
CA THR A 47 2.37 3.20 12.55
C THR A 47 2.95 3.34 11.16
N ALA A 48 4.27 3.24 11.00
CA ALA A 48 4.94 3.25 9.71
C ALA A 48 4.56 2.02 8.88
N LEU A 49 4.62 0.83 9.47
CA LEU A 49 4.25 -0.43 8.80
C LEU A 49 2.77 -0.45 8.41
N SER A 50 1.90 0.12 9.23
CA SER A 50 0.47 0.24 8.92
C SER A 50 0.19 1.22 7.78
N LEU A 51 0.89 2.36 7.74
CA LEU A 51 0.86 3.25 6.58
C LEU A 51 1.28 2.52 5.31
N MET A 52 2.32 1.68 5.40
CA MET A 52 2.81 0.91 4.27
C MET A 52 1.76 -0.03 3.71
N VAL A 53 1.16 -0.87 4.55
CA VAL A 53 0.20 -1.88 4.09
C VAL A 53 -1.03 -1.22 3.47
N SER A 54 -1.56 -0.16 4.10
CA SER A 54 -2.76 0.49 3.54
C SER A 54 -2.55 1.23 2.24
N LEU A 55 -1.35 1.74 1.99
CA LEU A 55 -1.04 2.40 0.73
C LEU A 55 -0.56 1.40 -0.34
N THR A 56 -0.16 0.21 0.09
CA THR A 56 0.24 -0.89 -0.77
C THR A 56 -0.95 -1.82 -0.99
N ALA A 57 -1.93 -1.38 -1.79
CA ALA A 57 -3.11 -2.17 -2.13
C ALA A 57 -2.77 -3.37 -3.04
N SER A 58 -3.58 -4.44 -3.00
CA SER A 58 -3.48 -5.61 -3.89
C SER A 58 -3.44 -5.23 -5.38
N GLY A 59 -4.19 -4.19 -5.77
CA GLY A 59 -4.20 -3.65 -7.13
C GLY A 59 -2.86 -3.07 -7.57
N THR A 60 -2.12 -2.43 -6.65
CA THR A 60 -0.74 -1.98 -6.96
C THR A 60 0.23 -3.15 -7.08
N LEU A 61 0.01 -4.25 -6.35
CA LEU A 61 0.87 -5.42 -6.48
C LEU A 61 0.77 -6.04 -7.87
N LEU A 62 -0.45 -6.34 -8.34
CA LEU A 62 -0.67 -6.92 -9.67
C LEU A 62 -0.37 -5.94 -10.81
N GLY A 63 -0.76 -4.67 -10.65
CA GLY A 63 -0.57 -3.65 -11.68
C GLY A 63 0.90 -3.33 -11.94
N LEU A 64 1.70 -3.17 -10.88
CA LEU A 64 3.12 -2.85 -11.02
C LEU A 64 3.93 -4.05 -11.53
N THR A 65 3.59 -5.26 -11.10
CA THR A 65 4.21 -6.47 -11.66
C THR A 65 3.89 -6.62 -13.15
N ALA A 66 2.66 -6.33 -13.57
CA ALA A 66 2.29 -6.36 -14.99
C ALA A 66 3.06 -5.29 -15.79
N GLU A 67 3.16 -4.07 -15.26
CA GLU A 67 3.88 -2.99 -15.93
C GLU A 67 5.37 -3.30 -16.09
N MET A 68 6.01 -3.89 -15.08
CA MET A 68 7.42 -4.32 -15.18
C MET A 68 7.63 -5.50 -16.14
N ASN A 69 6.60 -6.30 -16.40
CA ASN A 69 6.65 -7.37 -17.40
C ASN A 69 6.54 -6.85 -18.83
N TYR A 70 5.62 -5.92 -19.08
CA TYR A 70 5.35 -5.41 -20.42
C TYR A 70 6.20 -4.18 -20.78
N GLY A 71 6.51 -3.32 -19.81
CA GLY A 71 7.23 -2.05 -19.96
C GLY A 71 8.72 -2.12 -19.60
N GLY A 72 9.24 -3.28 -19.22
CA GLY A 72 10.66 -3.50 -18.92
C GLY A 72 11.11 -2.97 -17.54
N SER A 73 12.42 -3.05 -17.28
CA SER A 73 12.99 -2.66 -15.97
C SER A 73 13.04 -1.16 -15.70
N MET A 74 12.74 -0.31 -16.69
CA MET A 74 12.85 1.15 -16.55
C MET A 74 11.94 1.71 -15.44
N PHE A 75 10.82 1.04 -15.15
CA PHE A 75 9.90 1.43 -14.08
C PHE A 75 10.58 1.56 -12.71
N TRP A 76 11.70 0.85 -12.47
CA TRP A 76 12.51 0.97 -11.27
C TRP A 76 12.98 2.41 -10.99
N LEU A 77 13.26 3.19 -12.04
CA LEU A 77 13.67 4.61 -11.93
C LEU A 77 12.60 5.47 -11.24
N GLY A 78 11.34 5.04 -11.33
CA GLY A 78 10.22 5.62 -10.63
C GLY A 78 10.39 5.70 -9.11
N CYS A 79 11.20 4.83 -8.53
CA CYS A 79 11.51 4.87 -7.09
C CYS A 79 12.19 6.17 -6.69
N VAL A 80 13.01 6.76 -7.56
CA VAL A 80 13.62 8.08 -7.33
C VAL A 80 12.54 9.15 -7.21
N GLY A 81 11.57 9.15 -8.13
CA GLY A 81 10.41 10.05 -8.10
C GLY A 81 9.59 9.89 -6.83
N THR A 82 9.29 8.64 -6.45
CA THR A 82 8.56 8.35 -5.20
C THR A 82 9.29 8.84 -3.96
N VAL A 83 10.61 8.63 -3.88
CA VAL A 83 11.45 9.11 -2.77
C VAL A 83 11.37 10.63 -2.64
N LEU A 84 11.54 11.34 -3.77
CA LEU A 84 11.40 12.80 -3.80
C LEU A 84 10.00 13.23 -3.36
N GLY A 85 8.95 12.61 -3.90
CA GLY A 85 7.56 12.91 -3.56
C GLY A 85 7.28 12.77 -2.06
N ILE A 86 7.83 11.75 -1.40
CA ILE A 86 7.68 11.54 0.04
C ILE A 86 8.41 12.62 0.86
N ILE A 87 9.63 13.00 0.47
CA ILE A 87 10.40 14.07 1.12
C ILE A 87 9.66 15.41 1.00
N PHE A 88 9.18 15.76 -0.19
CA PHE A 88 8.35 16.95 -0.39
C PHE A 88 7.09 16.88 0.47
N ALA A 89 6.42 15.73 0.48
CA ALA A 89 5.20 15.59 1.23
C ALA A 89 5.41 15.69 2.76
N GLU A 90 6.55 15.21 3.27
CA GLU A 90 6.98 15.45 4.66
C GLU A 90 7.18 16.94 4.93
N ARG A 91 7.98 17.61 4.10
CA ARG A 91 8.37 19.00 4.37
C ARG A 91 7.19 19.96 4.34
N PHE A 92 6.29 19.80 3.38
CA PHE A 92 5.16 20.70 3.17
C PHE A 92 3.92 20.29 3.97
N PHE A 93 3.45 19.04 3.84
CA PHE A 93 2.16 18.67 4.44
C PHE A 93 2.28 18.37 5.93
N VAL A 94 3.31 17.66 6.39
CA VAL A 94 3.43 17.33 7.83
C VAL A 94 3.67 18.59 8.65
N THR A 95 4.57 19.46 8.19
CA THR A 95 4.87 20.72 8.89
C THR A 95 3.64 21.62 9.04
N VAL A 96 2.73 21.61 8.07
CA VAL A 96 1.50 22.43 8.10
C VAL A 96 0.36 21.74 8.86
N LEU A 97 0.12 20.45 8.61
CA LEU A 97 -1.06 19.74 9.13
C LEU A 97 -0.87 19.18 10.55
N TYR A 98 0.35 18.74 10.91
CA TYR A 98 0.60 18.14 12.22
C TYR A 98 0.32 19.11 13.40
N PRO A 99 0.76 20.40 13.36
CA PRO A 99 0.51 21.34 14.45
C PRO A 99 -0.97 21.68 14.65
N LEU A 100 -1.79 21.58 13.59
CA LEU A 100 -3.21 21.92 13.62
C LEU A 100 -4.06 20.89 14.37
N LYS A 101 -3.49 19.71 14.67
CA LYS A 101 -4.15 18.64 15.45
C LYS A 101 -5.54 18.23 14.94
N LEU A 102 -5.79 18.38 13.64
CA LEU A 102 -7.06 18.07 12.99
C LEU A 102 -7.38 16.57 13.03
N VAL A 103 -8.68 16.25 13.06
CA VAL A 103 -9.16 14.86 12.95
C VAL A 103 -9.31 14.48 11.48
N SER A 104 -9.73 15.44 10.65
CA SER A 104 -9.87 15.28 9.20
C SER A 104 -8.92 16.21 8.45
N ALA A 105 -8.22 15.69 7.44
CA ALA A 105 -7.39 16.48 6.54
C ALA A 105 -8.20 17.59 5.84
N TYR A 106 -9.50 17.36 5.62
CA TYR A 106 -10.39 18.30 4.94
C TYR A 106 -10.82 19.49 5.82
N GLU A 107 -10.68 19.40 7.15
CA GLU A 107 -10.88 20.55 8.04
C GLU A 107 -9.90 21.68 7.74
N TYR A 108 -8.72 21.34 7.21
CA TYR A 108 -7.76 22.35 6.74
C TYR A 108 -8.32 23.24 5.64
N LEU A 109 -9.15 22.69 4.74
CA LEU A 109 -9.77 23.47 3.66
C LEU A 109 -10.77 24.49 4.22
N GLU A 110 -11.52 24.12 5.26
CA GLU A 110 -12.40 25.07 5.95
C GLU A 110 -11.59 26.19 6.61
N LEU A 111 -10.50 25.86 7.30
CA LEU A 111 -9.64 26.86 7.95
C LEU A 111 -8.97 27.80 6.93
N ARG A 112 -8.54 27.27 5.78
CA ARG A 112 -7.80 28.02 4.77
C ARG A 112 -8.70 28.92 3.92
N PHE A 113 -9.85 28.38 3.49
CA PHE A 113 -10.79 29.07 2.58
C PHE A 113 -11.97 29.71 3.32
N LYS A 114 -12.08 29.51 4.65
CA LYS A 114 -13.19 29.98 5.50
C LYS A 114 -14.58 29.57 4.97
N SER A 115 -14.65 28.44 4.27
CA SER A 115 -15.86 27.97 3.60
C SER A 115 -16.18 26.53 4.00
N LYS A 116 -17.37 26.35 4.59
CA LYS A 116 -17.93 25.02 4.88
C LYS A 116 -18.24 24.23 3.61
N MET A 117 -18.62 24.92 2.54
CA MET A 117 -18.95 24.31 1.25
C MET A 117 -17.71 23.64 0.64
N ALA A 118 -16.54 24.28 0.73
CA ALA A 118 -15.28 23.72 0.24
C ALA A 118 -14.87 22.44 0.98
N ARG A 119 -15.16 22.36 2.29
CA ARG A 119 -14.94 21.13 3.07
C ARG A 119 -15.88 20.02 2.62
N GLN A 120 -17.17 20.32 2.47
CA GLN A 120 -18.18 19.34 2.08
C GLN A 120 -17.92 18.76 0.68
N THR A 121 -17.60 19.61 -0.30
CA THR A 121 -17.28 19.15 -1.65
C THR A 121 -16.05 18.23 -1.66
N ALA A 122 -14.97 18.62 -0.97
CA ALA A 122 -13.77 17.78 -0.86
C ALA A 122 -14.05 16.44 -0.19
N MET A 123 -14.82 16.43 0.90
CA MET A 123 -15.22 15.20 1.59
C MET A 123 -16.03 14.27 0.68
N ILE A 124 -17.00 14.81 -0.07
CA ILE A 124 -17.83 14.02 -0.99
C ILE A 124 -16.98 13.44 -2.12
N THR A 125 -16.18 14.26 -2.80
CA THR A 125 -15.32 13.81 -3.91
C THR A 125 -14.34 12.72 -3.46
N MET A 126 -13.76 12.88 -2.28
CA MET A 126 -12.81 11.91 -1.74
C MET A 126 -13.50 10.63 -1.28
N SER A 127 -14.71 10.72 -0.73
CA SER A 127 -15.50 9.54 -0.37
C SER A 127 -15.83 8.71 -1.61
N ILE A 128 -16.28 9.35 -2.69
CA ILE A 128 -16.55 8.68 -3.98
C ILE A 128 -15.27 8.02 -4.50
N THR A 129 -14.16 8.76 -4.51
CA THR A 129 -12.86 8.23 -4.99
C THR A 129 -12.43 7.01 -4.18
N MET A 130 -12.57 7.03 -2.85
CA MET A 130 -12.22 5.89 -1.99
C MET A 130 -13.12 4.68 -2.21
N VAL A 131 -14.42 4.87 -2.42
CA VAL A 131 -15.34 3.77 -2.76
C VAL A 131 -14.91 3.11 -4.08
N THR A 132 -14.57 3.90 -5.10
CA THR A 132 -14.09 3.38 -6.39
C THR A 132 -12.77 2.62 -6.25
N VAL A 133 -11.79 3.19 -5.54
CA VAL A 133 -10.47 2.58 -5.34
C VAL A 133 -10.57 1.29 -4.51
N ASN A 134 -11.37 1.27 -3.45
CA ASN A 134 -11.58 0.08 -2.64
C ASN A 134 -12.32 -1.01 -3.42
N GLY A 135 -13.29 -0.64 -4.25
CA GLY A 135 -13.99 -1.57 -5.15
C GLY A 135 -13.02 -2.24 -6.13
N LEU A 136 -12.13 -1.48 -6.76
CA LEU A 136 -11.09 -2.03 -7.64
C LEU A 136 -10.09 -2.91 -6.87
N THR A 137 -9.76 -2.53 -5.64
CA THR A 137 -8.83 -3.27 -4.78
C THR A 137 -9.37 -4.66 -4.41
N LEU A 138 -10.69 -4.82 -4.25
CA LEU A 138 -11.34 -6.12 -3.99
C LEU A 138 -11.28 -7.07 -5.20
N TYR A 139 -11.06 -6.56 -6.40
CA TYR A 139 -10.96 -7.39 -7.61
C TYR A 139 -9.75 -8.34 -7.57
N GLY A 140 -8.59 -7.87 -7.12
CA GLY A 140 -7.37 -8.68 -7.00
C GLY A 140 -7.57 -9.98 -6.18
N PRO A 141 -7.95 -9.90 -4.89
CA PRO A 141 -8.16 -11.08 -4.06
C PRO A 141 -9.36 -11.93 -4.51
N SER A 142 -10.40 -11.33 -5.12
CA SER A 142 -11.53 -12.12 -5.66
C SER A 142 -11.15 -12.97 -6.87
N LEU A 143 -10.21 -12.49 -7.70
CA LEU A 143 -9.66 -13.29 -8.80
C LEU A 143 -8.88 -14.50 -8.27
N VAL A 144 -8.05 -14.29 -7.22
CA VAL A 144 -7.32 -15.38 -6.57
C VAL A 144 -8.28 -16.39 -5.94
N LEU A 145 -9.34 -15.92 -5.26
CA LEU A 145 -10.36 -16.78 -4.66
C LEU A 145 -11.10 -17.61 -5.71
N LYS A 146 -11.45 -17.02 -6.86
CA LYS A 146 -12.02 -17.72 -8.01
C LYS A 146 -11.11 -18.85 -8.49
N ILE A 147 -9.81 -18.60 -8.62
CA ILE A 147 -8.84 -19.62 -9.08
C ILE A 147 -8.71 -20.75 -8.04
N ALA A 148 -8.75 -20.42 -6.74
CA ALA A 148 -8.63 -21.40 -5.67
C ALA A 148 -9.88 -22.29 -5.52
N THR A 149 -11.07 -21.70 -5.58
CA THR A 149 -12.35 -22.36 -5.25
C THR A 149 -13.19 -22.75 -6.46
N GLY A 150 -12.90 -22.20 -7.65
CA GLY A 150 -13.72 -22.37 -8.85
C GLY A 150 -15.02 -21.55 -8.86
N LEU A 151 -15.29 -20.74 -7.82
CA LEU A 151 -16.50 -19.93 -7.72
C LEU A 151 -16.56 -18.84 -8.80
N PRO A 152 -17.76 -18.43 -9.25
CA PRO A 152 -17.89 -17.28 -10.13
C PRO A 152 -17.39 -16.01 -9.43
N ILE A 153 -16.85 -15.07 -10.22
CA ILE A 153 -16.14 -13.90 -9.67
C ILE A 153 -17.06 -12.99 -8.85
N TRP A 154 -18.33 -12.88 -9.23
CA TRP A 154 -19.32 -12.06 -8.52
C TRP A 154 -19.58 -12.59 -7.10
N ALA A 155 -19.65 -13.92 -6.93
CA ALA A 155 -19.82 -14.54 -5.61
C ALA A 155 -18.56 -14.35 -4.75
N SER A 156 -17.37 -14.46 -5.36
CA SER A 156 -16.10 -14.22 -4.68
C SER A 156 -15.98 -12.78 -4.17
N ILE A 157 -16.43 -11.80 -4.95
CA ILE A 157 -16.47 -10.39 -4.54
C ILE A 157 -17.40 -10.18 -3.35
N LEU A 158 -18.61 -10.75 -3.38
CA LEU A 158 -19.59 -10.61 -2.29
C LEU A 158 -19.11 -11.24 -0.97
N ILE A 159 -18.51 -12.42 -1.04
CA ILE A 159 -17.98 -13.10 0.16
C ILE A 159 -16.84 -12.28 0.77
N LEU A 160 -15.88 -11.84 -0.05
CA LEU A 160 -14.75 -11.06 0.44
C LEU A 160 -15.17 -9.68 0.96
N SER A 161 -16.13 -9.00 0.32
CA SER A 161 -16.63 -7.72 0.79
C SER A 161 -17.40 -7.86 2.10
N ALA A 162 -18.21 -8.91 2.27
CA ALA A 162 -18.90 -9.20 3.51
C ALA A 162 -17.89 -9.49 4.65
N LEU A 163 -16.90 -10.35 4.41
CA LEU A 163 -15.86 -10.65 5.38
C LEU A 163 -15.04 -9.42 5.75
N ALA A 164 -14.66 -8.59 4.78
CA ALA A 164 -13.94 -7.33 5.03
C ALA A 164 -14.79 -6.33 5.83
N THR A 165 -16.10 -6.27 5.57
CA THR A 165 -17.03 -5.39 6.30
C THR A 165 -17.20 -5.87 7.74
N ILE A 166 -17.42 -7.17 7.96
CA ILE A 166 -17.49 -7.75 9.30
C ILE A 166 -16.17 -7.52 10.04
N TYR A 167 -15.04 -7.77 9.37
CA TYR A 167 -13.73 -7.53 9.95
C TYR A 167 -13.54 -6.08 10.38
N THR A 168 -13.82 -5.11 9.50
CA THR A 168 -13.62 -3.67 9.80
C THR A 168 -14.61 -3.10 10.81
N THR A 169 -15.83 -3.65 10.87
CA THR A 169 -16.83 -3.26 11.89
C THR A 169 -16.45 -3.78 13.27
N VAL A 170 -15.91 -5.00 13.37
CA VAL A 170 -15.45 -5.57 14.64
C VAL A 170 -14.08 -5.00 15.04
N VAL A 171 -13.14 -4.91 14.10
CA VAL A 171 -11.80 -4.33 14.27
C VAL A 171 -11.88 -2.83 14.02
N SER A 172 -12.51 -2.15 14.96
CA SER A 172 -12.81 -0.73 14.86
C SER A 172 -11.85 0.07 15.76
N GLY A 173 -11.25 1.12 15.20
CA GLY A 173 -10.31 2.01 15.89
C GLY A 173 -8.86 1.92 15.39
N ILE A 174 -8.18 3.07 15.36
CA ILE A 174 -6.87 3.23 14.70
C ILE A 174 -5.78 2.35 15.31
N LYS A 175 -5.84 2.07 16.63
CA LYS A 175 -4.86 1.21 17.31
C LYS A 175 -4.97 -0.23 16.83
N ALA A 176 -6.19 -0.74 16.69
CA ALA A 176 -6.45 -2.09 16.22
C ALA A 176 -6.02 -2.27 14.76
N VAL A 177 -6.39 -1.30 13.90
CA VAL A 177 -5.97 -1.26 12.49
C VAL A 177 -4.44 -1.25 12.37
N VAL A 178 -3.75 -0.43 13.16
CA VAL A 178 -2.28 -0.32 13.08
C VAL A 178 -1.56 -1.62 13.45
N TRP A 179 -2.03 -2.33 14.47
CA TRP A 179 -1.44 -3.61 14.86
C TRP A 179 -1.79 -4.74 13.90
N ALA A 180 -3.03 -4.80 13.41
CA ALA A 180 -3.41 -5.77 12.40
C ALA A 180 -2.62 -5.59 11.09
N ASP A 181 -2.47 -4.35 10.62
CA ASP A 181 -1.66 -4.05 9.44
C ASP A 181 -0.18 -4.43 9.66
N THR A 182 0.35 -4.22 10.87
CA THR A 182 1.73 -4.61 11.19
C THR A 182 1.93 -6.12 11.07
N PHE A 183 0.97 -6.91 11.53
CA PHE A 183 0.99 -8.36 11.37
C PHE A 183 0.85 -8.78 9.90
N GLN A 184 -0.07 -8.15 9.18
CA GLN A 184 -0.27 -8.40 7.75
C GLN A 184 0.97 -8.05 6.92
N PHE A 185 1.68 -6.97 7.29
CA PHE A 185 2.96 -6.62 6.71
C PHE A 185 3.98 -7.76 6.84
N LEU A 186 4.13 -8.31 8.05
CA LEU A 186 5.09 -9.39 8.31
C LEU A 186 4.80 -10.61 7.45
N ILE A 187 3.53 -11.00 7.31
CA ILE A 187 3.12 -12.12 6.46
C ILE A 187 3.47 -11.84 4.99
N ILE A 188 3.11 -10.66 4.48
CA ILE A 188 3.40 -10.27 3.09
C ILE A 188 4.91 -10.24 2.85
N PHE A 189 5.68 -9.68 3.79
CA PHE A 189 7.13 -9.54 3.69
C PHE A 189 7.85 -10.88 3.68
N ILE A 190 7.50 -11.78 4.61
CA ILE A 190 8.04 -13.14 4.66
C ILE A 190 7.63 -13.91 3.40
N GLY A 191 6.36 -13.82 3.00
CA GLY A 191 5.86 -14.48 1.79
C GLY A 191 6.60 -14.02 0.53
N LEU A 192 6.93 -12.72 0.44
CA LEU A 192 7.73 -12.18 -0.65
C LEU A 192 9.16 -12.74 -0.64
N ILE A 193 9.85 -12.77 0.50
CA ILE A 193 11.20 -13.33 0.61
C ILE A 193 11.21 -14.80 0.20
N VAL A 194 10.25 -15.59 0.70
CA VAL A 194 10.12 -17.01 0.36
C VAL A 194 9.89 -17.19 -1.14
N ALA A 195 9.00 -16.38 -1.74
CA ALA A 195 8.76 -16.41 -3.17
C ALA A 195 10.03 -16.08 -3.98
N ILE A 196 10.82 -15.08 -3.54
CA ILE A 196 12.07 -14.70 -4.18
C ILE A 196 13.08 -15.86 -4.13
N VAL A 197 13.27 -16.44 -2.96
CA VAL A 197 14.24 -17.54 -2.76
C VAL A 197 13.84 -18.77 -3.58
N MET A 198 12.57 -19.17 -3.54
CA MET A 198 12.09 -20.33 -4.30
C MET A 198 12.20 -20.10 -5.81
N GLY A 199 11.79 -18.95 -6.33
CA GLY A 199 11.89 -18.68 -7.76
C GLY A 199 13.35 -18.53 -8.24
N CYS A 200 14.29 -18.11 -7.38
CA CYS A 200 15.72 -18.16 -7.69
C CYS A 200 16.25 -19.60 -7.70
N MET A 201 15.78 -20.46 -6.80
CA MET A 201 16.17 -21.87 -6.77
C MET A 201 15.67 -22.63 -8.01
N GLU A 202 14.45 -22.36 -8.45
CA GLU A 202 13.84 -23.02 -9.62
C GLU A 202 14.60 -22.72 -10.92
N VAL A 203 15.11 -21.50 -11.09
CA VAL A 203 15.95 -21.11 -12.25
C VAL A 203 17.39 -21.63 -12.13
N GLY A 204 17.80 -22.15 -10.96
CA GLY A 204 19.14 -22.63 -10.71
C GLY A 204 20.13 -21.54 -10.31
N GLY A 205 19.66 -20.50 -9.63
CA GLY A 205 20.47 -19.46 -8.98
C GLY A 205 20.24 -18.04 -9.52
N ILE A 206 20.55 -17.04 -8.68
CA ILE A 206 20.41 -15.60 -9.00
C ILE A 206 21.19 -15.23 -10.27
N THR A 207 22.36 -15.82 -10.49
CA THR A 207 23.19 -15.54 -11.67
C THR A 207 22.49 -15.91 -12.98
N LYS A 208 21.75 -17.03 -12.99
CA LYS A 208 20.96 -17.45 -14.16
C LYS A 208 19.75 -16.56 -14.37
N VAL A 209 19.09 -16.12 -13.30
CA VAL A 209 18.01 -15.12 -13.38
C VAL A 209 18.49 -13.84 -14.06
N TRP A 210 19.62 -13.30 -13.63
CA TRP A 210 20.21 -12.11 -14.25
C TRP A 210 20.61 -12.32 -15.71
N ALA A 211 21.18 -13.48 -16.05
CA ALA A 211 21.50 -13.82 -17.43
C ALA A 211 20.25 -13.89 -18.31
N LEU A 212 19.16 -14.48 -17.80
CA LEU A 212 17.87 -14.54 -18.48
C LEU A 212 17.30 -13.13 -18.68
N CYS A 213 17.29 -12.29 -17.64
CA CYS A 213 16.79 -10.92 -17.77
C CYS A 213 17.58 -10.10 -18.82
N ARG A 214 18.88 -10.34 -18.98
CA ARG A 214 19.69 -9.74 -20.06
C ARG A 214 19.36 -10.31 -21.44
N TYR A 215 19.25 -11.64 -21.56
CA TYR A 215 18.93 -12.30 -22.83
C TYR A 215 17.58 -11.84 -23.40
N TRP A 216 16.58 -11.69 -22.54
CA TRP A 216 15.24 -11.24 -22.93
C TRP A 216 15.14 -9.71 -23.13
N GLY A 217 16.26 -8.98 -23.07
CA GLY A 217 16.27 -7.51 -23.24
C GLY A 217 15.45 -6.76 -22.18
N ARG A 218 15.20 -7.39 -21.02
CA ARG A 218 14.34 -6.81 -19.97
C ARG A 218 15.07 -5.82 -19.08
N ILE A 219 16.41 -5.89 -19.02
CA ILE A 219 17.25 -4.88 -18.39
C ILE A 219 17.50 -3.78 -19.41
N GLN A 220 16.71 -2.72 -19.30
CA GLN A 220 16.79 -1.56 -20.16
C GLN A 220 17.53 -0.43 -19.44
N SER A 221 18.43 0.23 -20.17
CA SER A 221 19.10 1.45 -19.69
C SER A 221 18.09 2.59 -19.54
N PRO A 222 18.31 3.55 -18.63
CA PRO A 222 17.44 4.72 -18.52
C PRO A 222 17.35 5.48 -19.84
N ASP A 223 16.14 5.69 -20.35
CA ASP A 223 15.89 6.60 -21.47
C ASP A 223 15.69 8.02 -20.93
N PHE A 224 16.48 8.97 -21.42
CA PHE A 224 16.48 10.37 -21.00
C PHE A 224 15.78 11.30 -21.99
N ASP A 225 15.10 10.74 -23.00
CA ASP A 225 14.28 11.53 -23.93
C ASP A 225 13.19 12.31 -23.16
N PRO A 226 13.07 13.64 -23.34
CA PRO A 226 12.02 14.43 -22.71
C PRO A 226 10.65 14.34 -23.40
N ASP A 227 10.48 13.58 -24.49
CA ASP A 227 9.18 13.47 -25.19
C ASP A 227 8.08 12.85 -24.28
N PRO A 228 7.00 13.59 -23.94
CA PRO A 228 5.92 13.11 -23.08
C PRO A 228 5.04 12.02 -23.72
N ARG A 229 5.22 11.70 -25.01
CA ARG A 229 4.45 10.66 -25.71
C ARG A 229 5.02 9.26 -25.53
N THR A 230 6.27 9.18 -25.11
CA THR A 230 6.95 7.91 -24.83
C THR A 230 6.36 7.31 -23.55
N ARG A 231 6.15 5.98 -23.55
CA ARG A 231 5.48 5.30 -22.42
C ARG A 231 6.29 5.40 -21.12
N HIS A 232 7.60 5.24 -21.20
CA HIS A 232 8.51 5.26 -20.07
C HIS A 232 9.78 6.04 -20.41
N THR A 233 9.92 7.21 -19.81
CA THR A 233 11.18 7.98 -19.76
C THR A 233 11.56 8.23 -18.33
N PHE A 234 12.84 8.50 -18.09
CA PHE A 234 13.33 8.92 -16.79
C PHE A 234 12.51 10.11 -16.26
N TRP A 235 12.24 11.10 -17.10
CA TRP A 235 11.48 12.30 -16.73
C TRP A 235 10.02 12.00 -16.44
N GLY A 236 9.34 11.27 -17.33
CA GLY A 236 7.92 10.92 -17.17
C GLY A 236 7.68 10.07 -15.92
N LEU A 237 8.51 9.06 -15.69
CA LEU A 237 8.41 8.19 -14.52
C LEU A 237 8.74 8.95 -13.23
N THR A 238 9.83 9.74 -13.22
CA THR A 238 10.25 10.45 -12.01
C THR A 238 9.22 11.52 -11.62
N LEU A 239 8.79 12.38 -12.54
CA LEU A 239 7.83 13.45 -12.25
C LEU A 239 6.43 12.91 -11.99
N GLY A 240 5.98 11.92 -12.76
CA GLY A 240 4.67 11.29 -12.60
C GLY A 240 4.53 10.60 -11.24
N LEU A 241 5.51 9.75 -10.88
CA LEU A 241 5.48 9.04 -9.61
C LEU A 241 5.79 9.95 -8.42
N MET A 242 6.56 11.03 -8.62
CA MET A 242 6.71 12.08 -7.61
C MET A 242 5.37 12.76 -7.29
N GLY A 243 4.62 13.17 -8.31
CA GLY A 243 3.31 13.80 -8.15
C GLY A 243 2.29 12.86 -7.51
N GLN A 244 2.24 11.60 -7.97
CA GLN A 244 1.37 10.57 -7.38
C GLN A 244 1.71 10.35 -5.90
N SER A 245 2.99 10.20 -5.58
CA SER A 245 3.46 10.00 -4.21
C SER A 245 3.11 11.19 -3.33
N LEU A 246 3.33 12.42 -3.82
CA LEU A 246 2.95 13.63 -3.09
C LEU A 246 1.46 13.65 -2.73
N ALA A 247 0.58 13.25 -3.64
CA ALA A 247 -0.85 13.17 -3.42
C ALA A 247 -1.26 12.03 -2.45
N MET A 248 -0.64 10.85 -2.56
CA MET A 248 -0.95 9.70 -1.69
C MET A 248 -0.46 9.89 -0.25
N TYR A 249 0.73 10.47 -0.07
CA TYR A 249 1.31 10.61 1.26
C TYR A 249 0.98 11.96 1.91
N GLY A 250 0.73 13.02 1.13
CA GLY A 250 0.50 14.37 1.65
C GLY A 250 -0.90 14.55 2.26
N PRO A 251 -1.91 14.88 1.43
CA PRO A 251 -3.25 15.24 1.89
C PRO A 251 -4.19 14.05 2.15
N LEU A 252 -3.80 12.83 1.77
CA LEU A 252 -4.69 11.67 1.89
C LEU A 252 -5.05 11.39 3.36
N GLN A 253 -6.35 11.25 3.65
CA GLN A 253 -6.84 11.07 5.03
C GLN A 253 -6.16 9.91 5.75
N THR A 254 -5.99 8.77 5.09
CA THR A 254 -5.29 7.58 5.61
C THR A 254 -3.86 7.88 6.07
N SER A 255 -3.17 8.77 5.36
CA SER A 255 -1.83 9.25 5.69
C SER A 255 -1.88 10.23 6.87
N VAL A 256 -2.78 11.22 6.79
CA VAL A 256 -2.95 12.29 7.80
C VAL A 256 -3.29 11.75 9.17
N GLN A 257 -4.22 10.80 9.23
CA GLN A 257 -4.69 10.22 10.48
C GLN A 257 -3.58 9.52 11.26
N ARG A 258 -2.73 8.74 10.56
CA ARG A 258 -1.67 7.96 11.20
C ARG A 258 -0.50 8.81 11.69
N TYR A 259 -0.02 9.78 10.90
CA TYR A 259 1.06 10.63 11.39
C TYR A 259 0.60 11.60 12.49
N SER A 260 -0.68 11.99 12.50
CA SER A 260 -1.28 12.81 13.57
C SER A 260 -1.50 12.02 14.88
N SER A 261 -1.47 10.69 14.80
CA SER A 261 -1.57 9.76 15.93
C SER A 261 -0.22 9.48 16.61
N LEU A 262 0.87 10.11 16.13
CA LEU A 262 2.19 10.04 16.77
C LEU A 262 2.36 11.17 17.79
N PRO A 263 3.18 10.98 18.84
CA PRO A 263 3.28 11.95 19.94
C PRO A 263 4.13 13.19 19.61
N THR A 264 5.07 13.07 18.66
CA THR A 264 6.02 14.14 18.33
C THR A 264 6.15 14.32 16.83
N ILE A 265 6.35 15.57 16.39
CA ILE A 265 6.57 15.90 14.97
C ILE A 265 7.79 15.18 14.39
N ASN A 266 8.88 15.04 15.15
CA ASN A 266 10.07 14.31 14.68
C ASN A 266 9.77 12.84 14.38
N ARG A 267 8.95 12.18 15.22
CA ARG A 267 8.47 10.82 14.93
C ARG A 267 7.53 10.80 13.73
N ALA A 268 6.65 11.80 13.57
CA ALA A 268 5.79 11.90 12.39
C ALA A 268 6.59 12.06 11.07
N ARG A 269 7.68 12.84 11.10
CA ARG A 269 8.62 12.99 9.98
C ARG A 269 9.36 11.67 9.71
N PHE A 270 9.94 11.07 10.75
CA PHE A 270 10.69 9.83 10.64
C PHE A 270 9.81 8.64 10.19
N CYS A 271 8.53 8.63 10.57
CA CYS A 271 7.55 7.63 10.13
C CYS A 271 7.44 7.56 8.60
N ARG A 272 7.61 8.69 7.91
CA ARG A 272 7.56 8.78 6.45
C ARG A 272 8.91 8.51 5.79
N ILE A 273 10.02 8.72 6.50
CA ILE A 273 11.37 8.43 6.00
C ILE A 273 11.69 6.94 6.11
N THR A 274 11.25 6.28 7.20
CA THR A 274 11.40 4.81 7.37
C THR A 274 10.75 4.04 6.21
N TYR A 275 9.76 4.64 5.58
CA TYR A 275 9.08 4.12 4.39
C TYR A 275 9.94 4.11 3.11
N LEU A 276 10.87 5.06 2.97
CA LEU A 276 11.75 5.20 1.79
C LEU A 276 12.64 3.97 1.59
N MET A 277 13.10 3.37 2.69
CA MET A 277 13.98 2.20 2.64
C MET A 277 13.26 0.97 2.10
N TYR A 278 11.97 0.80 2.42
CA TYR A 278 11.23 -0.41 2.07
C TYR A 278 10.53 -0.35 0.70
N LEU A 279 10.12 0.83 0.23
CA LEU A 279 9.52 0.97 -1.10
C LEU A 279 10.49 0.61 -2.22
N GLY A 280 11.76 0.99 -2.07
CA GLY A 280 12.81 0.56 -2.98
C GLY A 280 12.85 -0.96 -3.05
N GLU A 281 13.05 -1.63 -1.92
CA GLU A 281 13.18 -3.10 -1.91
C GLU A 281 11.91 -3.83 -2.40
N PHE A 282 10.72 -3.31 -2.11
CA PHE A 282 9.44 -3.93 -2.49
C PHE A 282 9.10 -3.75 -3.98
N GLN A 283 9.52 -2.65 -4.62
CA GLN A 283 9.29 -2.46 -6.05
C GLN A 283 10.32 -3.21 -6.91
N VAL A 284 11.58 -3.34 -6.47
CA VAL A 284 12.58 -4.19 -7.16
C VAL A 284 12.06 -5.63 -7.22
N SER A 285 11.72 -6.18 -6.04
CA SER A 285 11.36 -7.58 -5.87
C SER A 285 10.12 -7.99 -6.67
N ARG A 286 9.14 -7.09 -6.83
CA ARG A 286 7.94 -7.31 -7.64
C ARG A 286 8.23 -7.54 -9.13
N GLY A 287 9.16 -6.77 -9.71
CA GLY A 287 9.50 -6.89 -11.13
C GLY A 287 10.12 -8.21 -11.54
N PHE A 288 10.82 -8.87 -10.61
CA PHE A 288 11.61 -10.06 -10.91
C PHE A 288 10.77 -11.35 -11.08
N PHE A 289 9.62 -11.50 -10.42
CA PHE A 289 9.00 -12.84 -10.28
C PHE A 289 7.74 -13.10 -11.10
N TRP A 290 6.95 -12.08 -11.47
CA TRP A 290 5.85 -12.32 -12.42
C TRP A 290 6.35 -12.57 -13.85
N GLN A 291 7.66 -12.43 -14.06
CA GLN A 291 8.37 -12.76 -15.29
C GLN A 291 8.43 -14.27 -15.61
N GLN A 292 8.08 -15.15 -14.67
CA GLN A 292 8.16 -16.61 -14.85
C GLN A 292 6.83 -17.29 -15.19
N SER A 293 5.67 -16.66 -14.93
CA SER A 293 4.37 -17.34 -15.04
C SER A 293 3.73 -17.31 -16.43
N TYR A 294 4.36 -16.67 -17.42
CA TYR A 294 3.91 -16.73 -18.81
C TYR A 294 5.03 -17.24 -19.72
N PRO A 295 4.98 -18.52 -20.16
CA PRO A 295 5.59 -18.88 -21.42
C PRO A 295 4.83 -18.09 -22.49
N GLN A 296 5.48 -17.10 -23.10
CA GLN A 296 4.95 -16.52 -24.32
C GLN A 296 5.11 -17.57 -25.41
N HIS A 297 4.01 -18.24 -25.74
CA HIS A 297 3.79 -18.77 -27.08
C HIS A 297 3.40 -17.63 -28.00
#